data_AF-X0U3H8-F1
#
_entry.id   AF-X0U3H8-F1
#
_cell.length_a   1.000
_cell.length_b   1.000
_cell.length_c   1.000
_cell.angle_alpha   90.00
_cell.angle_beta   90.00
_cell.angle_gamma   90.00
#
_symmetry.space_group_name_H-M   'P 1'
#
loop_
_entity.id
_entity.type
_entity.pdbx_description
1 polymer ?
#
loop_
_entity_poly.entity_id
_entity_poly.type
_entity_poly.pdbx_seq_one_letter_code
_entity_poly.pdbx_strand_id
1 'polypeptide(L)'
;MTPLRQSMIRELQLRRKAPSTVSSYVKAVEELARHYRRAPDGISIEEVRDYMHFLIVDKKLSYSSCNHKIVAINFFFREVVGKKI
;
A
#
# COMPACT_ATOMS: atom_id res chain seq x y z
N MET A 1 -9.96 10.21 -9.57
CA MET A 1 -9.58 8.78 -9.49
C MET A 1 -8.41 8.57 -10.44
N THR A 2 -7.29 7.98 -10.01
CA THR A 2 -6.16 7.66 -10.92
C THR A 2 -6.31 6.26 -11.51
N PRO A 3 -5.70 5.95 -12.69
CA PRO A 3 -5.74 4.61 -13.26
C PRO A 3 -5.24 3.53 -12.30
N LEU A 4 -4.10 3.76 -11.63
CA LEU A 4 -3.55 2.82 -10.63
C LEU A 4 -4.51 2.56 -9.46
N ARG A 5 -5.16 3.61 -8.94
CA ARG A 5 -6.15 3.47 -7.87
C ARG A 5 -7.35 2.64 -8.36
N GLN A 6 -7.80 2.87 -9.59
CA GLN A 6 -8.91 2.11 -10.19
C GLN A 6 -8.56 0.63 -10.37
N SER A 7 -7.35 0.32 -10.86
CA SER A 7 -6.86 -1.06 -10.99
C SER A 7 -6.80 -1.75 -9.63
N MET A 8 -6.25 -1.07 -8.62
CA MET A 8 -6.18 -1.61 -7.26
C MET A 8 -7.56 -1.92 -6.67
N ILE A 9 -8.53 -1.01 -6.83
CA ILE A 9 -9.91 -1.24 -6.40
C ILE A 9 -10.51 -2.45 -7.12
N ARG A 10 -10.31 -2.55 -8.44
CA ARG A 10 -10.83 -3.65 -9.25
C ARG A 10 -10.26 -5.00 -8.79
N GLU A 11 -8.95 -5.10 -8.54
CA GLU A 11 -8.29 -6.32 -8.04
C GLU A 11 -8.80 -6.74 -6.65
N LEU A 12 -9.00 -5.77 -5.74
CA LEU A 12 -9.54 -6.06 -4.41
C LEU A 12 -11.00 -6.54 -4.48
N GLN A 13 -11.80 -5.97 -5.38
CA GLN A 13 -13.19 -6.37 -5.61
C GLN A 13 -13.30 -7.76 -6.25
N LEU A 14 -12.44 -8.08 -7.23
CA LEU A 14 -12.38 -9.42 -7.83
C LEU A 14 -12.11 -10.50 -6.78
N ARG A 15 -11.32 -10.16 -5.75
CA ARG A 15 -11.01 -11.01 -4.59
C ARG A 15 -12.05 -10.94 -3.46
N ARG A 16 -13.21 -10.34 -3.71
CA ARG A 16 -14.34 -10.20 -2.78
C ARG A 16 -13.96 -9.56 -1.44
N LYS A 17 -13.02 -8.61 -1.44
CA LYS A 17 -12.69 -7.86 -0.23
C LYS A 17 -13.86 -6.95 0.16
N ALA A 18 -14.14 -6.88 1.46
CA ALA A 18 -15.16 -5.97 1.99
C ALA A 18 -14.84 -4.51 1.63
N PRO A 19 -15.84 -3.63 1.45
CA PRO A 19 -15.62 -2.22 1.12
C PRO A 19 -14.69 -1.48 2.09
N SER A 20 -14.76 -1.81 3.38
CA SER A 20 -13.85 -1.29 4.40
C SER A 20 -12.40 -1.71 4.15
N THR A 21 -12.16 -2.97 3.80
CA THR A 21 -10.83 -3.47 3.43
C THR A 21 -10.30 -2.80 2.16
N VAL A 22 -11.16 -2.59 1.15
CA VAL A 22 -10.79 -1.86 -0.07
C VAL A 22 -10.30 -0.45 0.27
N SER A 23 -11.07 0.28 1.07
CA SER A 23 -10.74 1.63 1.50
C SER A 23 -9.42 1.67 2.29
N SER A 24 -9.25 0.77 3.25
CA SER A 24 -8.02 0.71 4.07
C SER A 24 -6.78 0.38 3.25
N TYR A 25 -6.90 -0.50 2.26
CA TYR A 25 -5.78 -0.86 1.39
C TYR A 25 -5.38 0.31 0.48
N VAL A 26 -6.36 0.95 -0.17
CA VAL A 26 -6.12 2.13 -1.01
C VAL A 26 -5.47 3.26 -0.20
N LYS A 27 -5.96 3.49 1.02
CA LYS A 27 -5.39 4.50 1.93
C LYS A 27 -3.94 4.20 2.31
N ALA A 28 -3.59 2.94 2.57
CA ALA A 28 -2.21 2.58 2.90
C ALA A 28 -1.22 2.91 1.76
N VAL A 29 -1.61 2.63 0.51
CA VAL A 29 -0.78 2.94 -0.67
C VAL A 29 -0.75 4.44 -0.97
N GLU A 30 -1.86 5.15 -0.76
CA GLU A 30 -1.90 6.61 -0.86
C GLU A 30 -0.98 7.28 0.16
N GLU A 31 -0.92 6.80 1.39
CA GLU A 31 -0.03 7.32 2.41
C GLU A 31 1.45 7.10 2.07
N LEU A 32 1.79 5.94 1.50
CA LEU A 32 3.13 5.66 0.96
C LEU A 32 3.48 6.64 -0.17
N ALA A 33 2.60 6.79 -1.16
CA ALA A 33 2.77 7.72 -2.26
C ALA A 33 2.96 9.17 -1.77
N ARG A 34 2.19 9.56 -0.74
CA ARG A 34 2.27 10.88 -0.11
C ARG A 34 3.59 11.08 0.65
N HIS A 35 4.11 10.04 1.31
CA HIS A 35 5.39 10.10 2.00
C HIS A 35 6.52 10.45 1.04
N TYR A 36 6.57 9.81 -0.14
CA TYR A 36 7.60 10.05 -1.16
C TYR A 36 7.24 11.12 -2.19
N ARG A 37 6.00 11.66 -2.15
CA ARG A 37 5.43 12.60 -3.13
C ARG A 37 5.59 12.11 -4.58
N ARG A 38 5.44 10.80 -4.79
CA ARG A 38 5.66 10.10 -6.05
C ARG A 38 4.54 9.11 -6.31
N ALA A 39 4.37 8.75 -7.57
CA ALA A 39 3.47 7.66 -7.94
C ALA A 39 3.92 6.35 -7.27
N PRO A 40 3.01 5.56 -6.67
CA PRO A 40 3.37 4.42 -5.83
C PRO A 40 4.05 3.28 -6.59
N ASP A 41 3.80 3.16 -7.89
CA ASP A 41 4.44 2.20 -8.80
C ASP A 41 5.92 2.53 -9.06
N GLY A 42 6.34 3.77 -8.85
CA GLY A 42 7.72 4.22 -8.96
C GLY A 42 8.55 4.01 -7.70
N ILE A 43 7.96 3.58 -6.58
CA ILE A 43 8.66 3.39 -5.30
C ILE A 43 9.33 2.01 -5.29
N SER A 44 10.58 1.95 -4.86
CA SER A 44 11.40 0.75 -4.77
C SER A 44 11.12 -0.06 -3.49
N ILE A 45 11.62 -1.29 -3.47
CA ILE A 45 11.47 -2.19 -2.31
C ILE A 45 12.22 -1.63 -1.09
N GLU A 46 13.41 -1.07 -1.29
CA GLU A 46 14.17 -0.44 -0.20
C GLU A 46 13.44 0.79 0.35
N GLU A 47 12.86 1.63 -0.50
CA GLU A 47 12.01 2.74 -0.04
C GLU A 47 10.77 2.24 0.73
N VAL A 48 10.17 1.09 0.35
CA VAL A 48 9.10 0.50 1.16
C VAL A 48 9.62 0.05 2.53
N ARG A 49 10.82 -0.54 2.60
CA ARG A 49 11.45 -0.94 3.88
C ARG A 49 11.73 0.27 4.76
N ASP A 50 12.29 1.34 4.19
CA ASP A 50 12.55 2.60 4.90
C ASP A 50 11.27 3.24 5.42
N TYR A 51 10.20 3.24 4.60
CA TYR A 51 8.90 3.71 5.04
C TYR A 51 8.34 2.88 6.19
N MET A 52 8.46 1.55 6.15
CA MET A 52 8.04 0.69 7.26
C MET A 52 8.86 0.95 8.52
N HIS A 53 10.17 1.15 8.39
CA HIS A 53 11.03 1.54 9.50
C HIS A 53 10.60 2.87 10.11
N PHE A 54 10.32 3.88 9.28
CA PHE A 54 9.78 5.17 9.72
C PHE A 54 8.44 5.03 10.48
N LEU A 55 7.55 4.17 9.99
CA LEU A 55 6.27 3.92 10.66
C LEU A 55 6.44 3.29 12.06
N ILE A 56 7.46 2.45 12.22
CA ILE A 56 7.76 1.74 13.46
C ILE A 56 8.51 2.64 14.44
N VAL A 57 9.59 3.28 14.00
CA VAL A 57 10.52 3.99 14.88
C VAL A 57 10.06 5.42 15.15
N ASP A 58 9.71 6.16 14.10
CA ASP A 58 9.36 7.58 14.22
C ASP A 58 7.89 7.76 14.55
N LYS A 59 6.99 7.06 13.84
CA LYS A 59 5.54 7.16 14.08
C LYS A 59 5.03 6.28 15.21
N LYS A 60 5.85 5.34 15.70
CA LYS A 60 5.53 4.43 16.81
C LYS A 60 4.16 3.76 16.65
N LEU A 61 3.82 3.39 15.42
CA LEU A 61 2.55 2.72 15.16
C LEU A 61 2.55 1.33 15.79
N SER A 62 1.35 0.88 16.19
CA SER A 62 1.18 -0.48 16.68
C SER A 62 1.56 -1.50 15.61
N TYR A 63 2.00 -2.69 16.05
CA TYR A 63 2.30 -3.80 15.15
C TYR A 63 1.14 -4.08 14.17
N SER A 64 -0.10 -4.13 14.67
CA SER A 64 -1.29 -4.38 13.84
C SER A 64 -1.48 -3.31 12.76
N SER A 65 -1.22 -2.04 13.07
CA SER A 65 -1.28 -0.94 12.10
C SER A 65 -0.21 -1.06 11.03
N CYS A 66 1.04 -1.35 11.40
CA CYS A 66 2.13 -1.60 10.46
C CYS A 66 1.85 -2.82 9.58
N ASN A 67 1.38 -3.91 10.19
CA ASN A 67 1.04 -5.14 9.48
C ASN A 67 -0.06 -4.91 8.44
N HIS A 68 -1.11 -4.15 8.78
CA HIS A 68 -2.16 -3.84 7.81
C HIS A 68 -1.62 -3.03 6.62
N LYS A 69 -0.73 -2.06 6.88
CA LYS A 69 -0.11 -1.25 5.84
C LYS A 69 0.80 -2.07 4.92
N ILE A 70 1.69 -2.90 5.49
CA ILE A 70 2.63 -3.68 4.66
C ILE A 70 1.91 -4.74 3.84
N VAL A 71 0.86 -5.38 4.36
CA VAL A 71 0.06 -6.34 3.58
C VAL A 71 -0.64 -5.64 2.42
N ALA A 72 -1.18 -4.42 2.63
CA ALA A 72 -1.79 -3.63 1.56
C ALA A 72 -0.79 -3.17 0.50
N ILE A 73 0.40 -2.74 0.93
CA ILE A 73 1.49 -2.31 0.02
C ILE A 73 2.00 -3.51 -0.80
N ASN A 74 2.25 -4.64 -0.17
CA ASN A 74 2.66 -5.87 -0.84
C ASN A 74 1.61 -6.33 -1.87
N PHE A 75 0.32 -6.26 -1.50
CA PHE A 75 -0.76 -6.55 -2.43
C PHE A 75 -0.70 -5.65 -3.67
N PHE A 76 -0.52 -4.34 -3.48
CA PHE A 76 -0.44 -3.39 -4.58
C PHE A 76 0.70 -3.73 -5.55
N PHE A 77 1.91 -3.93 -5.06
CA PHE A 77 3.03 -4.21 -5.95
C PHE A 77 2.92 -5.56 -6.65
N ARG A 78 2.49 -6.60 -5.92
CA ARG A 78 2.40 -7.96 -6.45
C ARG A 78 1.25 -8.12 -7.45
N GLU A 79 0.07 -7.61 -7.11
CA GLU A 79 -1.18 -7.92 -7.83
C GLU A 79 -1.61 -6.79 -8.77
N VAL A 80 -1.21 -5.53 -8.51
CA VAL A 80 -1.64 -4.37 -9.31
C VAL A 80 -0.53 -3.91 -10.27
N VAL A 81 0.71 -3.81 -9.78
CA VAL A 81 1.85 -3.38 -10.60
C VAL A 81 2.47 -4.56 -11.36
N GLY A 82 2.31 -5.79 -10.85
CA GLY A 82 2.96 -6.99 -11.41
C GLY A 82 4.45 -7.07 -11.09
N LYS A 83 4.94 -6.32 -10.10
CA LYS A 83 6.30 -6.42 -9.57
C LYS A 83 6.30 -7.47 -8.46
N LYS A 84 6.99 -8.59 -8.67
CA LYS A 84 7.28 -9.53 -7.57
C LYS A 84 8.25 -8.83 -6.61
N ILE A 85 7.77 -8.53 -5.41
CA ILE A 85 8.56 -8.10 -4.24
C ILE A 85 8.79 -9.33 -3.38
#